data_AF-W4Q0A2-F1
#
_entry.id   AF-W4Q0A2-F1
#
_cell.length_a   1.000
_cell.length_b   1.000
_cell.length_c   1.000
_cell.angle_alpha   90.00
_cell.angle_beta   90.00
_cell.angle_gamma   90.00
#
_symmetry.space_group_name_H-M   'P 1'
#
loop_
_entity.id
_entity.type
_entity.pdbx_description
1 polymer ?
#
loop_
_entity_poly.entity_id
_entity_poly.type
_entity_poly.pdbx_seq_one_letter_code
_entity_poly.pdbx_strand_id
1 'polypeptide(L)' 'MSINKGKNANYYTTLLDEVLLLVAILRKEKRKSPTIAELALLIGDSEERILECLEFGKPLKLIH' A
#
# COMPACT_ATOMS: atom_id res chain seq x y z
N MET A 1 -13.34 -27.29 -6.39
CA MET A 1 -13.28 -26.22 -7.41
C MET A 1 -12.45 -25.08 -6.83
N SER A 2 -11.20 -24.95 -7.29
CA SER A 2 -10.21 -24.04 -6.71
C SER A 2 -9.75 -23.05 -7.77
N ILE A 3 -10.32 -21.83 -7.84
CA ILE A 3 -9.74 -20.70 -8.61
C ILE A 3 -10.17 -19.40 -7.93
N ASN A 4 -9.24 -18.42 -7.84
CA ASN A 4 -9.35 -17.03 -7.34
C ASN A 4 -8.68 -16.67 -5.99
N LYS A 5 -7.57 -17.30 -5.62
CA LYS A 5 -6.65 -16.75 -4.59
C LYS A 5 -5.54 -15.83 -5.14
N GLY A 6 -5.37 -15.73 -6.46
CA GLY A 6 -4.23 -15.04 -7.09
C GLY A 6 -4.46 -13.58 -7.52
N LYS A 7 -5.69 -13.09 -7.62
CA LYS A 7 -5.97 -11.72 -8.12
C LYS A 7 -5.91 -10.64 -7.03
N ASN A 8 -6.24 -10.98 -5.78
CA ASN A 8 -6.27 -10.02 -4.67
C ASN A 8 -4.87 -9.75 -4.08
N ALA A 9 -4.02 -10.77 -3.95
CA ALA A 9 -2.67 -10.60 -3.41
C ALA A 9 -1.85 -9.60 -4.24
N ASN A 10 -1.99 -9.60 -5.56
CA ASN A 10 -1.30 -8.66 -6.44
C ASN A 10 -1.83 -7.23 -6.30
N TYR A 11 -3.13 -7.04 -6.08
CA TYR A 11 -3.73 -5.70 -5.94
C TYR A 11 -3.19 -4.96 -4.70
N TYR A 12 -3.23 -5.60 -3.52
CA TYR A 12 -2.68 -5.02 -2.29
C TYR A 12 -1.15 -4.86 -2.36
N THR A 13 -0.45 -5.74 -3.09
CA THR A 13 1.00 -5.60 -3.29
C THR A 13 1.33 -4.41 -4.19
N THR A 14 0.59 -4.20 -5.27
CA THR A 14 0.76 -3.05 -6.17
C THR A 14 0.44 -1.74 -5.45
N LEU A 15 -0.69 -1.68 -4.73
CA LEU A 15 -1.08 -0.48 -4.00
C LEU A 15 -0.08 -0.17 -2.86
N LEU A 16 0.45 -1.19 -2.18
CA LEU A 16 1.51 -0.99 -1.19
C LEU A 16 2.81 -0.46 -1.83
N ASP A 17 3.21 -0.96 -3.00
CA ASP A 17 4.39 -0.46 -3.71
C ASP A 17 4.25 1.01 -4.09
N GLU A 18 3.06 1.41 -4.57
CA GLU A 18 2.73 2.81 -4.86
C GLU A 18 2.77 3.70 -3.61
N VAL A 19 2.19 3.25 -2.50
CA VAL A 19 2.28 3.94 -1.20
C VAL A 19 3.74 4.11 -0.77
N LEU A 20 4.54 3.05 -0.82
CA LEU A 20 5.94 3.07 -0.40
C LEU A 20 6.79 3.98 -1.30
N LEU A 21 6.57 3.94 -2.61
CA LEU A 21 7.25 4.80 -3.58
C LEU A 21 6.94 6.28 -3.29
N LEU A 22 5.68 6.61 -3.06
CA LEU A 22 5.26 7.98 -2.79
C LEU A 22 5.86 8.50 -1.47
N VAL A 23 5.85 7.68 -0.40
CA VAL A 23 6.50 8.00 0.87
C VAL A 23 8.01 8.18 0.69
N ALA A 24 8.67 7.35 -0.14
CA ALA A 24 10.10 7.46 -0.42
C ALA A 24 10.44 8.77 -1.15
N ILE A 25 9.63 9.18 -2.12
CA ILE A 25 9.78 10.45 -2.84
C ILE A 25 9.64 11.63 -1.87
N LEU A 26 8.56 11.67 -1.08
CA LEU A 26 8.30 12.75 -0.12
C LEU A 26 9.40 12.86 0.94
N ARG A 27 9.91 11.71 1.40
CA ARG A 27 11.05 11.65 2.31
C ARG A 27 12.33 12.20 1.68
N LYS A 28 12.60 11.90 0.41
CA LYS A 28 13.75 12.43 -0.34
C LYS A 28 13.65 13.95 -0.50
N GLU A 29 12.45 14.48 -0.68
CA GLU A 29 12.20 15.92 -0.74
C GLU A 29 12.21 16.61 0.63
N LYS A 30 12.51 15.90 1.73
CA LYS A 30 12.45 16.40 3.12
C LYS A 30 11.08 17.01 3.48
N ARG A 31 10.02 16.57 2.79
CA ARG A 31 8.65 16.98 3.11
C ARG A 31 8.17 16.19 4.33
N LYS A 32 7.14 16.74 4.99
CA LYS A 32 6.45 16.06 6.09
C LYS A 32 5.89 14.73 5.59
N SER A 33 5.93 13.70 6.44
CA SER A 33 5.29 12.41 6.12
C SER A 33 3.81 12.63 5.82
N PRO A 34 3.28 12.07 4.71
CA PRO A 34 1.89 12.23 4.35
C PRO A 34 0.97 11.50 5.35
N THR A 35 -0.19 12.09 5.60
CA THR A 35 -1.28 11.43 6.33
C THR A 35 -1.97 10.38 5.46
N ILE A 36 -2.76 9.49 6.07
CA ILE A 36 -3.54 8.49 5.32
C ILE A 36 -4.50 9.15 4.32
N ALA A 37 -5.15 10.24 4.72
CA ALA A 37 -6.00 11.04 3.83
C ALA A 37 -5.22 11.63 2.64
N GLU A 38 -4.00 12.14 2.87
CA GLU A 38 -3.15 12.64 1.78
C GLU A 38 -2.69 11.52 0.84
N LEU A 39 -2.35 10.34 1.39
CA LEU A 39 -2.01 9.17 0.58
C LEU A 39 -3.19 8.73 -0.29
N ALA A 40 -4.39 8.65 0.29
CA ALA A 40 -5.62 8.31 -0.42
C ALA A 40 -5.89 9.28 -1.58
N LEU A 41 -5.75 10.59 -1.34
CA LEU A 41 -5.90 11.62 -2.37
C LEU A 41 -4.83 11.54 -3.47
N LEU A 42 -3.57 11.28 -3.12
CA LEU A 42 -2.46 11.25 -4.08
C LEU A 42 -2.46 9.99 -4.94
N ILE A 43 -2.92 8.87 -4.39
CA ILE A 43 -2.99 7.58 -5.06
C ILE A 43 -4.32 7.42 -5.82
N GLY A 44 -5.36 8.14 -5.40
CA GLY A 44 -6.70 8.05 -6.00
C GLY A 44 -7.49 6.84 -5.53
N ASP A 45 -7.30 6.45 -4.27
CA ASP A 45 -8.02 5.32 -3.63
C ASP A 45 -8.61 5.76 -2.27
N SER A 46 -9.43 4.93 -1.64
CA SER A 46 -10.03 5.24 -0.34
C SER A 46 -9.05 5.07 0.83
N GLU A 47 -9.20 5.87 1.88
CA GLU A 47 -8.41 5.73 3.13
C GLU A 47 -8.47 4.31 3.71
N GLU A 48 -9.65 3.69 3.68
CA GLU A 48 -9.85 2.30 4.11
C GLU A 48 -8.96 1.33 3.34
N ARG A 49 -8.85 1.47 2.02
CA ARG A 49 -8.00 0.60 1.20
C ARG A 49 -6.52 0.83 1.44
N ILE A 50 -6.10 2.08 1.69
CA ILE A 50 -4.71 2.37 2.08
C ILE A 50 -4.37 1.66 3.39
N LEU A 51 -5.28 1.70 4.39
CA LEU A 51 -5.12 0.99 5.65
C LEU A 51 -5.07 -0.53 5.46
N GLU A 52 -6.00 -1.09 4.68
CA GLU A 52 -6.00 -2.51 4.34
C GLU A 52 -4.69 -2.93 3.64
N CYS A 53 -4.14 -2.10 2.76
CA CYS A 53 -2.84 -2.38 2.12
C CYS A 53 -1.67 -2.35 3.09
N LEU A 54 -1.67 -1.41 4.04
CA LEU A 54 -0.61 -1.34 5.05
C LEU A 54 -0.66 -2.53 6.02
N GLU A 55 -1.87 -3.04 6.29
CA GLU A 55 -2.11 -4.19 7.16
C GLU A 55 -1.83 -5.53 6.45
N PHE A 56 -2.34 -5.71 5.23
CA PHE A 56 -2.33 -7.00 4.51
C PHE A 56 -1.40 -7.06 3.29
N GLY A 57 -0.90 -5.93 2.81
CA GLY A 57 -0.03 -5.86 1.62
C GLY A 57 1.40 -6.31 1.88
N LYS A 58 1.82 -6.48 3.15
CA LYS A 58 3.12 -7.07 3.44
C LYS A 58 3.06 -8.55 3.06
N PRO A 59 3.91 -9.04 2.14
CA PRO A 59 4.03 -10.47 1.98
C PRO A 59 4.42 -11.03 3.35
N LEU A 60 3.64 -11.99 3.84
CA LEU A 60 3.99 -12.83 4.99
C LEU A 60 5.30 -13.56 4.68
N LYS A 61 6.44 -12.86 4.72
CA LYS A 61 7.70 -13.46 5.10
C LYS A 61 7.58 -13.71 6.60
N LEU A 62 6.86 -14.79 6.89
CA LEU A 62 6.87 -15.49 8.16
C LEU A 62 8.33 -15.62 8.61
N ILE A 63 8.67 -14.83 9.63
CA ILE A 63 9.25 -15.30 10.89
C ILE A 63 10.06 -16.60 10.73
N HIS A 64 11.38 -16.43 10.79
CA HIS A 64 12.38 -17.51 10.83
C HIS A 64 12.37 -18.24 12.18
#